data_AF-A0A845DA61-F1
#
_entry.id   AF-A0A845DA61-F1
#
_cell.length_a   1.000
_cell.length_b   1.000
_cell.length_c   1.000
_cell.angle_alpha   90.00
_cell.angle_beta   90.00
_cell.angle_gamma   90.00
#
_symmetry.space_group_name_H-M   'P 1'
#
loop_
_entity.id
_entity.type
_entity.pdbx_description
1 polymer ?
#
loop_
_entity_poly.entity_id
_entity_poly.type
_entity_poly.pdbx_seq_one_letter_code
_entity_poly.pdbx_strand_id
1 'polypeptide(L)'
;MSLRDTIHNDMTQALKQKQHVVVNVLRFVLSEITNREIELQKQEQGLDDAEVIKILLKEMKRRQESLDLYRDLGRVADFLIEEKELKALEKYVPEKMSGGGHTGVKTQSTAKKKQYSNRV
;
A
#
# COMPACT_ATOMS: atom_id res chain seq x y z
N MET A 1 -20.06 11.69 3.13
CA MET A 1 -19.09 10.89 3.88
C MET A 1 -17.72 11.34 3.42
N SER A 2 -16.81 11.71 4.32
CA SER A 2 -15.47 12.19 3.93
C SER A 2 -14.60 11.04 3.39
N LEU A 3 -13.46 11.36 2.77
CA LEU A 3 -12.49 10.35 2.38
C LEU A 3 -11.95 9.60 3.60
N ARG A 4 -11.69 10.31 4.71
CA ARG A 4 -11.29 9.70 6.00
C ARG A 4 -12.31 8.68 6.47
N ASP A 5 -13.60 9.04 6.46
CA ASP A 5 -14.69 8.14 6.86
C ASP A 5 -14.76 6.90 5.96
N THR A 6 -14.51 7.09 4.66
CA THR A 6 -14.48 6.00 3.67
C THR A 6 -13.36 5.01 3.98
N ILE A 7 -12.15 5.51 4.23
CA ILE A 7 -11.00 4.69 4.64
C ILE A 7 -11.29 3.95 5.95
N HIS A 8 -11.91 4.61 6.93
CA HIS A 8 -12.26 3.98 8.20
C HIS A 8 -13.31 2.87 8.05
N ASN A 9 -14.35 3.11 7.24
CA ASN A 9 -15.37 2.10 6.96
C ASN A 9 -14.79 0.90 6.21
N ASP A 10 -13.96 1.13 5.20
CA ASP A 10 -13.32 0.07 4.45
C ASP A 10 -12.32 -0.73 5.30
N MET A 11 -11.60 -0.09 6.22
CA MET A 11 -10.76 -0.77 7.23
C MET A 11 -11.59 -1.71 8.10
N THR A 12 -12.77 -1.27 8.53
CA THR A 12 -13.70 -2.10 9.32
C THR A 12 -14.21 -3.28 8.49
N GLN A 13 -14.53 -3.08 7.20
CA GLN A 13 -14.95 -4.16 6.32
C GLN A 13 -13.82 -5.16 6.04
N ALA A 14 -12.62 -4.67 5.78
CA ALA A 14 -11.42 -5.50 5.60
C ALA A 14 -11.13 -6.36 6.83
N LEU A 15 -11.38 -5.83 8.04
CA LEU A 15 -11.25 -6.58 9.29
C LEU A 15 -12.24 -7.74 9.36
N LYS A 16 -13.51 -7.51 9.01
CA LYS A 16 -14.54 -8.56 8.94
C LYS A 16 -14.21 -9.63 7.90
N GLN A 17 -13.60 -9.22 6.79
CA GLN A 17 -13.18 -10.10 5.70
C GLN A 17 -11.80 -10.74 5.93
N LYS A 18 -11.16 -10.50 7.10
CA LYS A 18 -9.83 -11.02 7.46
C LYS A 18 -8.74 -10.66 6.44
N GLN A 19 -8.85 -9.50 5.80
CA GLN A 19 -7.86 -8.98 4.85
C GLN A 19 -6.73 -8.26 5.59
N HIS A 20 -5.88 -9.02 6.29
CA HIS A 20 -4.88 -8.48 7.22
C HIS A 20 -3.96 -7.40 6.62
N VAL A 21 -3.49 -7.59 5.38
CA VAL A 21 -2.64 -6.59 4.69
C VAL A 21 -3.39 -5.27 4.51
N VAL A 22 -4.63 -5.32 4.02
CA VAL A 22 -5.47 -4.13 3.82
C VAL A 22 -5.74 -3.44 5.15
N VAL A 23 -6.09 -4.20 6.19
CA VAL A 23 -6.32 -3.65 7.54
C VAL A 23 -5.11 -2.88 8.05
N ASN A 24 -3.91 -3.46 7.92
CA ASN A 24 -2.68 -2.84 8.41
C ASN A 24 -2.38 -1.54 7.68
N VAL A 25 -2.52 -1.54 6.36
CA VAL A 25 -2.32 -0.35 5.51
C VAL A 25 -3.31 0.76 5.88
N LEU A 26 -4.60 0.46 5.97
CA LEU A 26 -5.60 1.48 6.26
C LEU A 26 -5.51 2.01 7.69
N ARG A 27 -5.14 1.17 8.67
CA ARG A 27 -4.84 1.66 10.03
C ARG A 27 -3.64 2.60 10.04
N PHE A 28 -2.58 2.25 9.31
CA PHE A 28 -1.41 3.10 9.20
C PHE A 28 -1.77 4.47 8.60
N VAL A 29 -2.53 4.49 7.51
CA VAL A 29 -3.00 5.74 6.89
C VAL A 29 -3.85 6.57 7.85
N LEU A 30 -4.78 5.96 8.59
CA LEU A 30 -5.59 6.67 9.58
C LEU A 30 -4.75 7.29 10.71
N SER A 31 -3.69 6.59 11.14
CA SER A 31 -2.71 7.14 12.07
C SER A 31 -1.96 8.32 11.46
N GLU A 32 -1.51 8.24 10.21
CA GLU A 32 -0.84 9.35 9.54
C GLU A 32 -1.75 10.59 9.36
N ILE A 33 -3.04 10.37 9.06
CA ILE A 33 -4.03 11.46 9.05
C ILE A 33 -4.12 12.10 10.44
N THR A 34 -4.23 11.29 11.49
CA THR A 34 -4.31 11.78 12.87
C THR A 34 -3.05 12.52 13.30
N ASN A 35 -1.87 12.00 12.95
CA ASN A 35 -0.58 12.67 13.19
C ASN A 35 -0.55 14.03 12.49
N ARG A 36 -1.01 14.09 11.24
CA ARG A 36 -1.04 15.33 10.46
C ARG A 36 -2.03 16.35 11.01
N GLU A 37 -3.17 15.91 11.53
CA GLU A 37 -4.12 16.78 12.25
C GLU A 37 -3.46 17.40 13.49
N ILE A 38 -2.69 16.63 14.24
CA ILE A 38 -1.96 17.12 15.42
C ILE A 38 -0.88 18.13 15.00
N GLU A 39 -0.07 17.81 13.99
CA GLU A 39 0.98 18.70 13.48
C GLU A 39 0.44 20.06 13.02
N LEU A 40 -0.76 20.06 12.41
CA LEU A 40 -1.41 21.27 11.90
C LEU A 40 -2.32 21.95 12.93
N GLN A 41 -2.45 21.39 14.14
CA GLN A 41 -3.40 21.84 15.15
C GLN A 41 -4.86 21.88 14.64
N LYS A 42 -5.23 20.90 13.79
CA LYS A 42 -6.54 20.75 13.14
C LYS A 42 -7.38 19.61 13.74
N GLN A 43 -7.14 19.18 14.98
CA GLN A 43 -7.82 18.00 15.55
C GLN A 43 -9.35 18.17 15.66
N GLU A 44 -9.84 19.40 15.82
CA GLU A 44 -11.29 19.67 15.89
C GLU A 44 -11.94 19.75 14.51
N GLN A 45 -11.23 20.31 13.52
CA GLN A 45 -11.76 20.50 12.16
C GLN A 45 -11.54 19.26 11.28
N GLY A 46 -10.50 18.49 11.55
CA GLY A 46 -10.01 17.41 10.69
C GLY A 46 -9.26 17.94 9.45
N LEU A 47 -8.74 17.01 8.65
CA LEU A 47 -8.21 17.30 7.32
C LEU A 47 -9.33 17.27 6.27
N ASP A 48 -9.19 18.13 5.25
CA ASP A 48 -10.01 17.99 4.05
C ASP A 48 -9.54 16.81 3.18
N ASP A 49 -10.38 16.41 2.21
CA ASP A 49 -10.07 15.27 1.34
C ASP A 49 -8.78 15.50 0.52
N ALA A 50 -8.44 16.74 0.17
CA ALA A 50 -7.22 17.04 -0.58
C ALA A 50 -5.96 16.86 0.28
N GLU A 51 -6.02 17.21 1.55
CA GLU A 51 -4.98 16.95 2.54
C GLU A 51 -4.81 15.44 2.80
N VAL A 52 -5.91 14.68 2.89
CA VAL A 52 -5.86 13.22 2.98
C VAL A 52 -5.24 12.58 1.73
N ILE A 53 -5.61 13.06 0.54
CA ILE A 53 -5.00 12.60 -0.72
C ILE A 53 -3.48 12.84 -0.74
N LYS A 54 -3.00 13.97 -0.21
CA LYS A 54 -1.54 14.22 -0.12
C LYS A 54 -0.82 13.18 0.75
N ILE A 55 -1.42 12.75 1.85
CA ILE A 55 -0.88 11.69 2.70
C ILE A 55 -0.84 10.37 1.93
N LEU A 56 -1.94 10.00 1.27
CA LEU A 56 -2.02 8.79 0.45
C LEU A 56 -0.95 8.78 -0.66
N LEU A 57 -0.76 9.89 -1.36
CA LEU A 57 0.25 10.01 -2.42
C LEU A 57 1.67 9.83 -1.88
N LYS A 58 1.99 10.41 -0.71
CA LYS A 58 3.28 10.22 -0.04
C LYS A 58 3.50 8.74 0.31
N GLU A 59 2.47 8.08 0.83
CA GLU A 59 2.53 6.67 1.20
C GLU A 59 2.65 5.72 0.01
N MET A 60 1.96 6.03 -1.09
CA MET A 60 2.09 5.30 -2.36
C MET A 60 3.52 5.43 -2.92
N LYS A 61 4.08 6.64 -2.90
CA LYS A 61 5.46 6.87 -3.36
C LYS A 61 6.47 6.05 -2.57
N ARG A 62 6.38 6.02 -1.23
CA ARG A 62 7.28 5.23 -0.38
C ARG A 62 7.23 3.72 -0.72
N ARG A 63 6.03 3.20 -1.00
CA ARG A 63 5.84 1.80 -1.39
C ARG A 63 6.39 1.52 -2.78
N GLN A 64 6.25 2.45 -3.72
CA GLN A 64 6.86 2.33 -5.04
C GLN A 64 8.39 2.26 -4.96
N GLU A 65 9.01 3.12 -4.15
CA GLU A 65 10.46 3.09 -3.89
C GLU A 65 10.88 1.77 -3.24
N SER A 66 10.07 1.23 -2.32
CA SER A 66 10.34 -0.05 -1.66
C SER A 66 10.19 -1.25 -2.61
N LEU A 67 9.21 -1.20 -3.52
CA LEU A 67 9.03 -2.20 -4.58
C LEU A 67 10.25 -2.29 -5.49
N ASP A 68 10.76 -1.15 -5.93
CA ASP A 68 11.94 -1.10 -6.80
C ASP A 68 13.16 -1.66 -6.04
N LEU A 69 13.35 -1.29 -4.78
CA LEU A 69 14.41 -1.82 -3.94
C LEU A 69 14.31 -3.35 -3.75
N TYR A 70 13.14 -3.88 -3.42
CA TYR A 70 12.97 -5.33 -3.23
C TYR A 70 13.09 -6.12 -4.52
N ARG A 71 12.71 -5.53 -5.66
CA ARG A 71 12.95 -6.11 -6.98
C ARG A 71 14.45 -6.24 -7.23
N ASP A 72 15.22 -5.19 -7.00
CA ASP A 72 16.66 -5.16 -7.24
C ASP A 72 17.42 -6.14 -6.31
N LEU A 73 16.95 -6.31 -5.07
CA LEU A 73 17.51 -7.26 -4.10
C LEU A 73 17.01 -8.71 -4.28
N GLY A 74 16.10 -8.97 -5.23
CA GLY A 74 15.51 -10.30 -5.44
C GLY A 74 14.63 -10.81 -4.29
N ARG A 75 14.15 -9.91 -3.42
CA ARG A 75 13.32 -10.23 -2.25
C ARG A 75 11.84 -10.33 -2.63
N VAL A 76 11.49 -11.42 -3.31
CA VAL A 76 10.15 -11.63 -3.90
C VAL A 76 9.01 -11.59 -2.87
N ALA A 77 9.23 -12.14 -1.67
CA ALA A 77 8.19 -12.15 -0.64
C ALA A 77 7.81 -10.73 -0.18
N ASP A 78 8.81 -9.88 0.08
CA ASP A 78 8.61 -8.49 0.48
C ASP A 78 8.01 -7.65 -0.66
N PHE A 79 8.48 -7.87 -1.89
CA PHE A 79 7.90 -7.24 -3.08
C PHE A 79 6.39 -7.50 -3.20
N LEU A 80 5.96 -8.76 -3.04
CA LEU A 80 4.54 -9.12 -3.15
C LEU A 80 3.69 -8.55 -2.01
N ILE A 81 4.28 -8.28 -0.84
CA ILE A 81 3.60 -7.59 0.25
C ILE A 81 3.41 -6.12 -0.13
N GLU A 82 4.49 -5.41 -0.47
CA GLU A 82 4.45 -4.01 -0.87
C GLU A 82 3.49 -3.76 -2.04
N GLU A 83 3.43 -4.69 -3.00
CA GLU A 83 2.56 -4.56 -4.17
C GLU A 83 1.09 -4.61 -3.76
N LYS A 84 0.75 -5.51 -2.82
CA LYS A 84 -0.61 -5.59 -2.27
C LYS A 84 -0.96 -4.36 -1.45
N GLU A 85 -0.01 -3.82 -0.70
CA GLU A 85 -0.22 -2.61 0.07
C GLU A 85 -0.44 -1.39 -0.83
N LEU A 86 0.36 -1.25 -1.88
CA LEU A 86 0.22 -0.18 -2.87
C LEU A 86 -1.15 -0.25 -3.54
N LYS A 87 -1.57 -1.43 -4.03
CA LYS A 87 -2.89 -1.64 -4.64
C LYS A 87 -4.04 -1.30 -3.68
N ALA A 88 -3.87 -1.52 -2.38
CA ALA A 88 -4.89 -1.14 -1.40
C ALA A 88 -5.07 0.39 -1.31
N LEU A 89 -4.00 1.18 -1.49
CA LEU A 89 -4.04 2.64 -1.45
C LEU A 89 -4.61 3.27 -2.72
N GLU A 90 -4.36 2.66 -3.89
CA GLU A 90 -4.80 3.18 -5.19
C GLU A 90 -6.29 3.40 -5.31
N LYS A 91 -7.09 2.61 -4.58
CA LYS A 91 -8.55 2.76 -4.52
C LYS A 91 -9.00 4.16 -4.07
N TYR A 92 -8.15 4.89 -3.33
CA TYR A 92 -8.51 6.15 -2.68
C TYR A 92 -7.88 7.38 -3.35
N VAL A 93 -7.09 7.20 -4.40
CA VAL A 93 -6.42 8.30 -5.12
C VAL A 93 -6.93 8.34 -6.55
N PRO A 94 -7.30 9.51 -7.10
CA PRO A 94 -7.72 9.62 -8.49
C PRO A 94 -6.66 9.08 -9.46
N GLU A 95 -7.06 8.34 -10.50
CA GLU A 95 -6.14 7.70 -11.47
C GLU A 95 -5.14 8.68 -12.13
N LYS A 96 -5.53 9.94 -12.29
CA LYS A 96 -4.65 10.98 -12.86
C LYS A 96 -3.50 11.38 -11.93
N MET A 97 -3.60 11.03 -10.64
CA MET A 97 -2.65 11.35 -9.59
C MET A 97 -1.89 10.12 -9.08
N SER A 98 -2.45 8.91 -9.23
CA SER A 98 -1.66 7.69 -9.11
C SER A 98 -0.65 7.68 -10.25
N GLY A 99 0.63 7.88 -9.93
CA GLY A 99 1.71 7.92 -10.92
C GLY A 99 1.61 6.72 -11.86
N GLY A 100 1.19 6.96 -13.10
CA GLY A 100 1.00 5.92 -14.10
C GLY A 100 2.31 5.18 -14.36
N GLY A 101 2.31 3.88 -14.10
CA GLY A 101 3.49 3.06 -14.31
C GLY A 101 3.43 1.63 -13.77
N HIS A 102 2.26 1.01 -13.62
CA HIS A 102 2.21 -0.44 -13.33
C HIS A 102 2.53 -1.23 -14.59
N THR A 103 3.82 -1.40 -14.86
CA THR A 103 4.29 -2.52 -15.65
C THR A 103 4.02 -3.78 -14.84
N GLY A 104 2.85 -4.37 -15.09
CA GLY A 104 2.46 -5.65 -14.51
C GLY A 104 3.56 -6.67 -14.74
N VAL A 105 4.24 -7.05 -13.66
CA VAL A 105 5.13 -8.21 -13.67
C VAL A 105 4.21 -9.42 -13.80
N LYS A 106 4.08 -9.90 -15.04
CA LYS A 106 3.59 -11.24 -15.34
C LYS A 106 4.31 -12.19 -14.39
N THR A 107 3.55 -12.88 -13.56
CA THR A 107 3.98 -14.01 -12.74
C THR A 107 4.66 -15.05 -13.63
N GLN A 108 5.98 -14.95 -13.81
CA GLN A 108 6.76 -16.06 -14.32
C GLN A 108 6.91 -17.07 -13.20
N SER A 109 5.98 -18.02 -13.22
CA SER A 109 6.24 -19.39 -12.80
C SER A 109 7.57 -19.85 -13.38
N THR A 110 8.62 -19.91 -12.55
CA THR A 110 9.75 -20.79 -12.82
C THR A 110 10.01 -21.64 -11.58
N ALA A 111 9.30 -22.77 -11.54
CA ALA A 111 9.78 -23.95 -10.83
C ALA A 111 11.14 -24.35 -11.41
N LYS A 112 12.23 -24.05 -10.70
CA LYS A 112 13.52 -24.72 -10.93
C LYS A 112 13.73 -25.81 -9.89
N LYS A 113 13.17 -26.99 -10.18
CA LYS A 113 13.73 -28.28 -9.71
C LYS A 113 14.97 -28.55 -10.58
N LYS A 114 16.17 -28.47 -10.01
CA LYS A 114 17.39 -29.11 -10.53
C LYS A 114 18.11 -29.72 -9.34
N GLN A 115 17.81 -30.99 -9.07
CA GLN A 115 18.74 -32.11 -9.32
C GLN A 115 20.04 -31.96 -8.52
N TYR A 116 19.99 -32.38 -7.26
CA TYR A 116 21.14 -33.05 -6.66
C TYR A 116 21.16 -34.47 -7.24
N SER A 117 22.06 -34.73 -8.17
CA SER A 117 22.40 -36.10 -8.57
C SER A 117 23.88 -36.18 -8.92
N ASN A 118 24.58 -36.88 -8.03
CA ASN A 118 25.77 -37.70 -8.23
C ASN A 118 26.92 -37.13 -9.06
N ARG A 119 28.01 -36.78 -8.37
CA ARG A 119 29.34 -37.14 -8.86
C ARG A 119 29.73 -38.48 -8.23
N VAL A 120 29.92 -39.45 -9.11
CA VAL A 120 30.78 -40.61 -8.90
C VAL A 120 32.23 -40.14 -8.96
#